data_AF-A0A4V1NP46-F1
#
_entry.id   AF-A0A4V1NP46-F1
#
_cell.length_a   1.000
_cell.length_b   1.000
_cell.length_c   1.000
_cell.angle_alpha   90.00
_cell.angle_beta   90.00
_cell.angle_gamma   90.00
#
_symmetry.space_group_name_H-M   'P 1'
#
loop_
_entity.id
_entity.type
_entity.pdbx_description
1 polymer ?
#
loop_
_entity_poly.entity_id
_entity_poly.type
_entity_poly.pdbx_seq_one_letter_code
_entity_poly.pdbx_strand_id
1 'polypeptide(L)'
;MSTIPVYPWRLAPEGLATIRQLRARGLRPGGQPVAAQLERPRRRREPLVAYLYRIDLAKPVRPMTPARWAALAKANAARRLCPGCGFDRGYTIPTSLGVCATCPPWLAV
;
A
#
# COMPACT_ATOMS: atom_id res chain seq x y z
N MET A 1 18.51 21.95 -9.63
CA MET A 1 17.12 21.45 -9.61
C MET A 1 16.94 20.54 -10.80
N SER A 2 16.97 19.23 -10.62
CA SER A 2 16.81 18.28 -11.73
C SER A 2 15.36 18.31 -12.19
N THR A 3 15.08 18.97 -13.32
CA THR A 3 13.75 18.91 -13.93
C THR A 3 13.56 17.52 -14.52
N ILE A 4 12.49 16.83 -14.12
CA ILE A 4 12.12 15.54 -14.71
C ILE A 4 11.23 15.78 -15.93
N PRO A 5 11.35 15.00 -17.00
CA PRO A 5 10.51 15.15 -18.17
C PRO A 5 9.03 14.92 -17.82
N VAL A 6 8.17 15.74 -18.43
CA VAL A 6 6.71 15.65 -18.30
C VAL A 6 6.13 15.24 -19.66
N TYR A 7 5.42 14.13 -19.68
CA TYR A 7 4.80 13.58 -20.90
C TYR A 7 3.28 13.76 -20.86
N PRO A 8 2.64 14.08 -22.00
CA PRO A 8 1.18 14.03 -22.10
C PRO A 8 0.65 12.60 -21.91
N TRP A 9 -0.64 12.51 -21.56
CA TRP A 9 -1.35 11.25 -21.40
C TRP A 9 -1.16 10.33 -22.61
N ARG A 10 -0.67 9.10 -22.37
CA ARG A 10 -0.36 8.06 -23.37
C ARG A 10 0.80 8.38 -24.34
N LEU A 11 1.58 9.43 -24.09
CA LEU A 11 2.75 9.82 -24.91
C LEU A 11 4.10 9.67 -24.18
N ALA A 12 4.15 8.91 -23.09
CA ALA A 12 5.43 8.57 -22.46
C ALA A 12 6.17 7.53 -23.32
N PRO A 13 7.51 7.63 -23.44
CA PRO A 13 8.31 6.65 -24.16
C PRO A 13 8.24 5.28 -23.47
N GLU A 14 8.61 4.25 -24.23
CA GLU A 14 8.79 2.91 -23.70
C GLU A 14 9.90 2.87 -22.64
N GLY A 15 9.97 1.78 -21.86
CA GLY A 15 10.93 1.66 -20.75
C GLY A 15 10.49 2.37 -19.45
N LEU A 16 9.37 3.10 -19.47
CA LEU A 16 8.78 3.76 -18.30
C LEU A 16 7.48 3.09 -17.85
N ALA A 17 7.26 3.02 -16.54
CA ALA A 17 6.06 2.46 -15.95
C ALA A 17 5.67 3.17 -14.65
N THR A 18 4.36 3.28 -14.41
CA THR A 18 3.81 3.64 -13.10
C THR A 18 4.02 2.53 -12.08
N ILE A 19 3.92 2.85 -10.79
CA ILE A 19 3.99 1.84 -9.71
C ILE A 19 2.98 0.71 -9.93
N ARG A 20 1.77 1.04 -10.40
CA ARG A 20 0.72 0.04 -10.67
C ARG A 20 1.10 -0.88 -11.83
N GLN A 21 1.67 -0.34 -12.91
CA GLN A 21 2.16 -1.14 -14.04
C GLN A 21 3.36 -2.01 -13.66
N LEU A 22 4.28 -1.51 -12.82
CA LEU A 22 5.37 -2.32 -12.28
C LEU A 22 4.83 -3.48 -11.44
N ARG A 23 3.88 -3.23 -10.54
CA ARG A 23 3.27 -4.28 -9.71
C ARG A 23 2.56 -5.35 -10.54
N ALA A 24 1.86 -4.96 -11.61
CA ALA A 24 1.24 -5.92 -12.54
C ALA A 24 2.27 -6.85 -13.21
N ARG A 25 3.54 -6.44 -13.29
CA ARG A 25 4.67 -7.23 -13.80
C ARG A 25 5.47 -7.93 -12.70
N GLY A 26 5.00 -7.92 -11.45
CA GLY A 26 5.76 -8.47 -10.31
C GLY A 26 6.99 -7.64 -9.93
N LEU A 27 7.05 -6.37 -10.33
CA LEU A 27 8.17 -5.46 -10.10
C LEU A 27 7.81 -4.36 -9.10
N ARG A 28 8.84 -3.75 -8.52
CA ARG A 28 8.80 -2.55 -7.67
C ARG A 28 9.87 -1.54 -8.13
N PRO A 29 9.71 -0.23 -7.85
CA PRO A 29 10.67 0.80 -8.28
C PRO A 29 12.13 0.56 -7.85
N GLY A 30 12.37 -0.24 -6.81
CA GLY A 30 13.73 -0.63 -6.44
C GLY A 30 14.54 0.43 -5.69
N GLY A 31 13.92 1.57 -5.34
CA GLY A 31 14.56 2.70 -4.65
C GLY A 31 15.04 3.81 -5.57
N GLN A 32 14.78 3.69 -6.88
CA GLN A 32 15.10 4.75 -7.84
C GLN A 32 14.24 6.01 -7.61
N PRO A 33 14.75 7.21 -7.94
CA PRO A 33 13.93 8.42 -7.95
C PRO A 33 12.88 8.37 -9.08
N VAL A 34 11.93 9.29 -9.05
CA VAL A 34 10.98 9.47 -10.16
C VAL A 34 11.77 9.84 -11.43
N ALA A 35 11.55 9.08 -12.50
CA ALA A 35 12.25 9.28 -13.77
C ALA A 35 11.51 10.26 -14.70
N ALA A 36 10.17 10.28 -14.63
CA ALA A 36 9.34 11.18 -15.42
C ALA A 36 7.96 11.36 -14.78
N GLN A 37 7.24 12.36 -15.26
CA GLN A 37 5.84 12.63 -14.92
C GLN A 37 4.96 12.45 -16.16
N LEU A 38 3.74 11.97 -15.95
CA LEU A 38 2.72 11.86 -16.99
C LEU A 38 1.48 12.62 -16.56
N GLU A 39 0.99 13.49 -17.44
CA GLU A 39 -0.11 14.39 -17.14
C GLU A 39 -1.32 14.14 -18.04
N ARG A 40 -2.49 14.04 -17.42
CA ARG A 40 -3.78 14.01 -18.12
C ARG A 40 -4.55 15.29 -17.82
N PRO A 41 -4.70 16.20 -18.80
CA PRO A 41 -5.50 17.40 -18.64
C PRO A 41 -6.94 17.08 -18.23
N ARG A 42 -7.53 17.97 -17.42
CA ARG A 42 -8.92 17.90 -16.97
C ARG A 42 -9.59 19.25 -17.17
N ARG A 43 -10.83 19.24 -17.63
CA ARG A 43 -11.62 20.48 -17.77
C ARG A 43 -11.91 21.05 -16.38
N ARG A 44 -11.55 22.33 -16.16
CA ARG A 44 -11.81 23.10 -14.93
C ARG A 44 -11.21 22.50 -13.63
N ARG A 45 -10.18 21.64 -13.75
CA ARG A 45 -9.49 21.04 -12.61
C ARG A 45 -8.02 20.82 -12.96
N GLU A 46 -7.17 20.65 -11.95
CA GLU A 46 -5.77 20.29 -12.15
C GLU A 46 -5.61 18.96 -12.92
N PRO A 47 -4.53 18.81 -13.71
CA PRO A 47 -4.21 17.57 -14.41
C PRO A 47 -4.09 16.38 -13.44
N LEU A 48 -4.43 15.18 -13.92
CA LEU A 48 -4.02 13.98 -13.19
C LEU A 48 -2.54 13.73 -13.46
N VAL A 49 -1.79 13.58 -12.38
CA VAL A 49 -0.36 13.31 -12.41
C VAL A 49 -0.11 11.84 -12.10
N ALA A 50 0.73 11.20 -12.90
CA ALA A 50 1.27 9.87 -12.62
C ALA A 50 2.80 9.89 -12.70
N TYR A 51 3.45 9.39 -11.67
CA TYR A 51 4.91 9.25 -11.67
C TYR A 51 5.34 7.97 -12.38
N LEU A 52 6.35 8.12 -13.22
CA LEU A 52 6.94 7.07 -14.02
C LEU A 52 8.33 6.72 -13.50
N TYR A 53 8.62 5.42 -13.54
CA TYR A 53 9.85 4.81 -13.09
C TYR A 53 10.42 3.97 -14.23
N ARG A 54 11.74 3.85 -14.27
CA ARG A 54 12.42 3.01 -15.26
C ARG A 54 12.19 1.54 -14.95
N ILE A 55 11.78 0.78 -15.97
CA ILE A 55 11.51 -0.65 -15.86
C ILE A 55 12.81 -1.44 -15.69
N ASP A 56 13.89 -1.04 -16.37
CA ASP A 56 15.19 -1.71 -16.33
C ASP A 56 15.89 -1.61 -14.97
N LEU A 57 15.59 -0.56 -14.20
CA LEU A 57 16.06 -0.39 -12.81
C LEU A 57 15.11 -0.98 -11.77
N ALA A 58 13.95 -1.47 -12.21
CA ALA A 58 12.97 -2.05 -11.30
C ALA A 58 13.48 -3.39 -10.76
N LYS A 59 13.07 -3.70 -9.54
CA LYS A 59 13.46 -4.95 -8.86
C LYS A 59 12.23 -5.83 -8.70
N PRO A 60 12.37 -7.16 -8.62
CA PRO A 60 11.26 -8.01 -8.21
C PRO A 60 10.64 -7.54 -6.89
N VAL A 61 9.32 -7.67 -6.80
CA VAL A 61 8.60 -7.51 -5.53
C VAL A 61 9.20 -8.49 -4.52
N ARG A 62 9.44 -8.00 -3.30
CA ARG A 62 9.98 -8.87 -2.24
C ARG A 62 8.94 -9.96 -1.96
N PRO A 63 9.29 -11.25 -2.08
CA PRO A 63 8.35 -12.31 -1.78
C PRO A 63 7.98 -12.24 -0.29
N MET A 64 6.81 -12.79 0.00
CA MET A 64 6.43 -13.03 1.38
C MET A 64 7.28 -14.17 1.94
N THR A 65 7.80 -14.00 3.15
CA THR A 65 8.63 -15.02 3.81
C THR A 65 7.85 -15.68 4.94
N PRO A 66 8.18 -16.93 5.32
CA PRO A 66 7.55 -17.59 6.47
C PRO A 66 7.59 -16.75 7.74
N ALA A 67 8.72 -16.08 8.02
CA ALA A 67 8.85 -15.18 9.17
C ALA A 67 7.88 -13.99 9.12
N ARG A 68 7.65 -13.41 7.94
CA ARG A 68 6.66 -12.34 7.77
C ARG A 68 5.23 -12.85 7.93
N TRP A 69 4.93 -14.07 7.46
CA TRP A 69 3.63 -14.69 7.67
C TRP A 69 3.35 -14.90 9.16
N ALA A 70 4.33 -15.44 9.90
CA ALA A 70 4.24 -15.61 11.33
C ALA A 70 4.04 -14.28 12.07
N ALA A 71 4.76 -13.22 11.66
CA ALA A 71 4.61 -11.89 12.24
C ALA A 71 3.20 -11.31 12.02
N LEU A 72 2.65 -11.44 10.81
CA LEU A 72 1.28 -11.01 10.52
C LEU A 72 0.25 -11.83 11.30
N ALA A 73 0.43 -13.14 11.40
CA ALA A 73 -0.45 -13.99 12.20
C ALA A 73 -0.46 -13.57 13.68
N LYS A 74 0.72 -13.30 14.26
CA LYS A 74 0.84 -12.80 15.64
C LYS A 74 0.18 -11.43 15.81
N ALA A 75 0.38 -10.51 14.86
CA ALA A 75 -0.26 -9.20 14.90
C ALA A 75 -1.79 -9.29 14.80
N ASN A 76 -2.30 -10.16 13.93
CA ASN A 76 -3.74 -10.38 13.78
C ASN A 76 -4.34 -11.04 15.03
N ALA A 77 -3.66 -12.02 15.62
CA ALA A 77 -4.10 -12.64 16.87
C ALA A 77 -4.22 -11.59 18.00
N ALA A 78 -3.24 -10.72 18.15
CA ALA A 78 -3.27 -9.65 19.16
C ALA A 78 -4.46 -8.69 18.97
N ARG A 79 -4.85 -8.41 17.71
CA ARG A 79 -6.01 -7.55 17.40
C ARG A 79 -7.36 -8.24 17.59
N ARG A 80 -7.39 -9.57 17.67
CA ARG A 80 -8.61 -10.38 17.78
C ARG A 80 -8.86 -10.89 19.21
N LEU A 81 -7.83 -10.93 20.05
CA LEU A 81 -7.93 -11.28 21.46
C LEU A 81 -8.56 -10.14 22.24
N CYS A 82 -9.68 -10.42 22.91
CA CYS A 82 -10.37 -9.43 23.71
C CYS A 82 -9.68 -9.19 25.04
N PRO A 83 -9.34 -7.93 25.39
CA PRO A 83 -8.71 -7.66 26.69
C PRO A 83 -9.67 -7.92 27.86
N GLY A 84 -10.99 -7.78 27.68
CA GLY A 84 -11.97 -7.98 28.75
C GLY A 84 -12.31 -9.44 29.08
N CYS A 85 -12.21 -10.36 28.12
CA CYS A 85 -12.57 -11.77 28.34
C CYS A 85 -11.52 -12.79 27.88
N GLY A 86 -10.41 -12.34 27.27
CA GLY A 86 -9.31 -13.20 26.82
C GLY A 86 -9.57 -14.05 25.56
N PHE A 87 -10.80 -14.10 25.06
CA PHE A 87 -11.13 -14.92 23.89
C PHE A 87 -10.72 -14.28 22.57
N ASP A 88 -10.20 -15.10 21.65
CA ASP A 88 -10.05 -14.74 20.24
C ASP A 88 -11.44 -14.77 19.59
N ARG A 89 -11.88 -13.62 19.08
CA ARG A 89 -13.23 -13.46 18.52
C ARG A 89 -13.34 -13.74 17.03
N GLY A 90 -12.25 -14.04 16.33
CA GLY A 90 -12.29 -14.23 14.88
C GLY A 90 -12.27 -12.93 14.07
N TYR A 91 -12.51 -11.77 14.70
CA TYR A 91 -12.55 -10.46 14.07
C TYR A 91 -11.68 -9.43 14.82
N THR A 92 -11.25 -8.38 14.11
CA THR A 92 -10.51 -7.28 14.76
C THR A 92 -11.42 -6.51 15.70
N ILE A 93 -11.04 -6.43 16.96
CA ILE A 93 -11.83 -5.76 17.98
C ILE A 93 -11.90 -4.26 17.70
N PRO A 94 -13.10 -3.65 17.68
CA PRO A 94 -13.25 -2.22 17.41
C PRO A 94 -12.56 -1.39 18.50
N THR A 95 -11.73 -0.43 18.08
CA THR A 95 -11.05 0.49 19.01
C THR A 95 -12.02 1.40 19.75
N SER A 96 -13.21 1.66 19.19
CA SER A 96 -14.25 2.47 19.85
C SER A 96 -14.91 1.78 21.04
N LEU A 97 -14.88 0.44 21.09
CA LEU A 97 -15.42 -0.34 22.21
C LEU A 97 -14.35 -0.73 23.22
N GLY A 98 -13.07 -0.82 22.81
CA GLY A 98 -11.97 -1.33 23.65
C GLY A 98 -12.06 -2.84 23.95
N VAL A 99 -13.25 -3.43 23.88
CA VAL A 99 -13.57 -4.84 24.07
C VAL A 99 -14.41 -5.39 22.92
N CYS A 100 -14.57 -6.71 22.87
CA CYS A 100 -15.42 -7.36 21.89
C CYS A 100 -16.91 -7.03 22.09
N ALA A 101 -17.70 -7.13 21.03
CA ALA A 101 -19.12 -6.77 21.04
C ALA A 101 -20.00 -7.64 21.98
N THR A 102 -19.49 -8.80 22.41
CA THR A 102 -20.17 -9.69 23.37
C THR A 102 -19.80 -9.40 24.83
N CYS A 103 -18.75 -8.59 25.07
CA CYS A 103 -18.44 -8.15 26.42
C CYS A 103 -19.39 -7.05 26.85
N PRO A 104 -19.74 -6.97 28.14
CA PRO A 104 -20.44 -5.82 28.67
C PRO A 104 -19.68 -4.50 28.42
N PRO A 105 -20.38 -3.38 28.18
CA PRO A 105 -19.74 -2.10 27.84
C PRO A 105 -18.81 -1.54 28.91
N TRP A 106 -19.03 -1.88 30.18
CA TRP A 106 -18.24 -1.40 31.31
C TRP A 106 -16.87 -2.10 31.47
N LEU A 107 -16.56 -3.10 30.64
CA LEU A 107 -15.23 -3.73 30.58
C LEU A 107 -14.27 -3.04 29.59
N ALA A 108 -14.72 -1.98 28.91
CA ALA A 108 -13.85 -1.17 28.09
C ALA A 108 -12.71 -0.58 28.95
N VAL A 109 -11.47 -0.88 28.58
CA VAL A 109 -10.24 -0.30 29.16
C VAL A 109 -9.92 1.02 28.50
#